data_AF-A0A1A9GPI4-F1
#
_entry.id   AF-A0A1A9GPI4-F1
#
_cell.length_a   1.000
_cell.length_b   1.000
_cell.length_c   1.000
_cell.angle_alpha   90.00
_cell.angle_beta   90.00
_cell.angle_gamma   90.00
#
_symmetry.space_group_name_H-M   'P 1'
#
loop_
_entity.id
_entity.type
_entity.pdbx_description
1 polymer ?
#
loop_
_entity_poly.entity_id
_entity_poly.type
_entity_poly.pdbx_seq_one_letter_code
_entity_poly.pdbx_strand_id
1 'polypeptide(L)'
;MDATSDYRERLSVPLRWWVQGTMLVASLWLAVVVAVPEPLAWSVTAVAVTLMTVLLVRFGSPVISVSGGVLRAGRARIDVAHLGAVEALDADAARRAAGVDADARAYLLLRPYRKQAVRVQIEDPADPTPYWLLSTRRPTELAAALSAASPRVSPPRPSNG
;
A
#
# COMPACT_ATOMS: atom_id res chain seq x y z
N MET A 1 -16.06 -4.07 -27.21
CA MET A 1 -14.91 -3.17 -27.00
C MET A 1 -14.85 -2.85 -25.52
N ASP A 2 -14.22 -3.73 -24.74
CA ASP A 2 -14.10 -3.55 -23.28
C ASP A 2 -12.73 -2.95 -22.99
N ALA A 3 -12.66 -1.61 -22.99
CA ALA A 3 -11.46 -0.90 -22.53
C ALA A 3 -11.35 -1.05 -21.01
N THR A 4 -11.05 -2.25 -20.55
CA THR A 4 -10.72 -2.51 -19.15
C THR A 4 -9.31 -2.00 -18.94
N SER A 5 -9.16 -0.79 -18.37
CA SER A 5 -7.86 -0.24 -18.01
C SER A 5 -7.21 -1.10 -16.93
N ASP A 6 -6.39 -2.07 -17.34
CA ASP A 6 -5.69 -2.98 -16.44
C ASP A 6 -4.47 -2.25 -15.84
N TYR A 7 -4.59 -1.85 -14.57
CA TYR A 7 -3.48 -1.27 -13.81
C TYR A 7 -3.08 -2.21 -12.68
N ARG A 8 -1.80 -2.53 -12.58
CA ARG A 8 -1.28 -3.40 -11.51
C ARG A 8 0.02 -2.84 -10.95
N GLU A 9 -0.05 -2.30 -9.75
CA GLU A 9 1.12 -1.86 -8.99
C GLU A 9 1.43 -2.85 -7.87
N ARG A 10 2.55 -3.56 -8.02
CA ARG A 10 3.12 -4.37 -6.95
C ARG A 10 4.03 -3.50 -6.10
N LEU A 11 3.55 -3.16 -4.91
CA LEU A 11 4.36 -2.55 -3.87
C LEU A 11 5.25 -3.63 -3.24
N SER A 12 6.41 -3.90 -3.86
CA SER A 12 7.41 -4.82 -3.31
C SER A 12 8.10 -4.23 -2.07
N VAL A 13 8.48 -5.11 -1.14
CA VAL A 13 9.25 -4.76 0.08
C VAL A 13 10.47 -3.91 -0.32
N PRO A 14 10.67 -2.72 0.27
CA PRO A 14 11.84 -1.91 -0.04
C PRO A 14 13.12 -2.68 0.30
N LEU A 15 14.13 -2.64 -0.59
CA LEU A 15 15.44 -3.29 -0.37
C LEU A 15 16.07 -2.91 0.98
N ARG A 16 15.81 -1.69 1.47
CA ARG A 16 16.25 -1.22 2.80
C ARG A 16 15.75 -2.09 3.95
N TRP A 17 14.52 -2.61 3.90
CA TRP A 17 13.99 -3.49 4.94
C TRP A 17 14.68 -4.85 4.97
N TRP A 18 15.06 -5.37 3.80
CA TRP A 18 15.89 -6.57 3.71
C TRP A 18 17.27 -6.33 4.32
N VAL A 19 17.91 -5.19 4.00
CA VAL A 19 19.22 -4.82 4.59
C VAL A 19 19.13 -4.70 6.11
N GLN A 20 18.11 -4.03 6.63
CA GLN A 20 17.90 -3.87 8.08
C GLN A 20 17.68 -5.24 8.77
N GLY A 21 16.86 -6.10 8.15
CA GLY A 21 16.58 -7.44 8.65
C GLY A 21 17.84 -8.30 8.69
N THR A 22 18.61 -8.32 7.59
CA THR A 22 19.87 -9.07 7.50
C THR A 22 20.89 -8.56 8.53
N MET A 23 21.01 -7.25 8.72
CA MET A 23 21.89 -6.67 9.75
C MET A 23 21.48 -7.14 11.17
N LEU A 24 20.19 -7.16 11.47
CA LEU A 24 19.67 -7.62 12.76
C LEU A 24 19.95 -9.12 12.98
N VAL A 25 19.72 -9.95 11.96
CA VAL A 25 20.03 -11.38 12.01
C VAL A 25 21.53 -11.62 12.18
N ALA A 26 22.38 -10.90 11.43
CA ALA A 26 23.82 -11.02 11.54
C ALA A 26 24.32 -10.62 12.93
N SER A 27 23.78 -9.53 13.49
CA SER A 27 24.09 -9.09 14.85
C SER A 27 23.64 -10.12 15.90
N LEU A 28 22.47 -10.73 15.71
CA LEU A 28 21.97 -11.78 16.61
C LEU A 28 22.85 -13.03 16.53
N TRP A 29 23.23 -13.47 15.32
CA TRP A 29 24.13 -14.61 15.15
C TRP A 29 25.48 -14.38 15.83
N LEU A 30 26.08 -13.19 15.66
CA LEU A 30 27.34 -12.84 16.31
C LEU A 30 27.25 -12.85 17.84
N ALA A 31 26.13 -12.37 18.40
CA ALA A 31 25.91 -12.42 19.86
C ALA A 31 25.75 -13.85 20.37
N VAL A 32 25.02 -14.69 19.63
CA VAL A 32 24.69 -16.06 20.05
C VAL A 32 25.88 -17.01 19.90
N VAL A 33 26.68 -16.90 18.84
CA VAL A 33 27.83 -17.79 18.60
C VAL A 33 28.90 -17.70 19.68
N VAL A 34 29.03 -16.53 20.33
CA VAL A 34 29.96 -16.32 21.45
C VAL A 34 29.40 -16.87 22.77
N ALA A 35 28.07 -16.92 22.91
CA ALA A 35 27.41 -17.24 24.18
C ALA A 35 27.01 -18.72 24.33
N VAL A 36 26.87 -19.47 23.23
CA VAL A 36 26.35 -20.85 23.26
C VAL A 36 27.05 -21.75 22.23
N PRO A 37 27.01 -23.08 22.43
CA PRO A 37 27.64 -24.04 21.52
C PRO A 37 27.16 -23.86 20.07
N GLU A 38 28.08 -24.06 19.13
CA GLU A 38 27.87 -23.85 17.69
C GLU A 38 26.55 -24.44 17.14
N PRO A 39 26.17 -25.70 17.46
CA PRO A 39 24.93 -26.29 16.93
C PRO A 39 23.68 -25.51 17.38
N LEU A 40 23.68 -25.02 18.62
CA LEU A 40 22.57 -24.24 19.15
C LEU A 40 22.52 -22.85 18.50
N ALA A 41 23.68 -22.22 18.28
CA ALA A 41 23.75 -20.93 17.59
C ALA A 41 23.19 -21.00 16.17
N TRP A 42 23.53 -22.04 15.40
CA TRP A 42 22.98 -22.27 14.07
C TRP A 42 21.47 -22.47 14.09
N SER A 43 20.94 -23.23 15.06
CA SER A 43 19.49 -23.44 15.17
C SER A 43 18.72 -22.16 15.51
N VAL A 44 19.22 -21.33 16.43
CA VAL A 44 18.61 -20.03 16.77
C VAL A 44 18.60 -19.09 15.57
N THR A 45 19.70 -19.02 14.82
CA THR A 45 19.79 -18.18 13.62
C THR A 45 18.89 -18.69 12.50
N ALA A 46 18.77 -19.99 12.29
CA ALA A 46 17.84 -20.56 11.32
C ALA A 46 16.38 -20.18 11.64
N VAL A 47 15.99 -20.25 12.92
CA VAL A 47 14.66 -19.82 13.38
C VAL A 47 14.46 -18.32 13.16
N ALA A 48 15.45 -17.49 13.54
CA ALA A 48 15.39 -16.04 13.36
C ALA A 48 15.26 -15.62 11.89
N VAL A 49 16.06 -16.23 10.99
CA VAL A 49 15.98 -16.01 9.54
C VAL A 49 14.62 -16.43 9.00
N THR A 50 14.10 -17.57 9.45
CA THR A 50 12.80 -18.09 9.01
C THR A 50 11.68 -17.14 9.43
N LEU A 51 11.65 -16.74 10.71
CA LEU A 51 10.68 -15.78 11.23
C LEU A 51 10.76 -14.44 10.49
N MET A 52 11.97 -13.90 10.29
CA MET A 52 12.18 -12.66 9.55
C MET A 52 11.63 -12.78 8.12
N THR A 53 11.98 -13.85 7.40
CA THR A 53 11.53 -14.10 6.03
C THR A 53 10.00 -14.19 5.97
N VAL A 54 9.39 -14.96 6.86
CA VAL A 54 7.92 -15.11 6.94
C VAL A 54 7.26 -13.76 7.21
N LEU A 55 7.79 -12.97 8.15
CA LEU A 55 7.26 -11.66 8.49
C LEU A 55 7.37 -10.70 7.30
N LEU A 56 8.55 -10.60 6.66
CA LEU A 56 8.78 -9.73 5.51
C LEU A 56 7.90 -10.10 4.32
N VAL A 57 7.70 -11.38 4.04
CA VAL A 57 6.81 -11.84 2.96
C VAL A 57 5.34 -11.55 3.30
N ARG A 58 4.90 -11.83 4.53
CA ARG A 58 3.51 -11.60 4.97
C ARG A 58 3.14 -10.13 5.03
N PHE A 59 4.05 -9.27 5.47
CA PHE A 59 3.84 -7.81 5.51
C PHE A 59 4.20 -7.12 4.19
N GLY A 60 4.74 -7.86 3.22
CA GLY A 60 5.48 -7.31 2.10
C GLY A 60 4.72 -7.04 0.80
N SER A 61 3.42 -7.32 0.69
CA SER A 61 2.76 -7.04 -0.60
C SER A 61 1.24 -6.86 -0.57
N PRO A 62 0.75 -5.68 -0.16
CA PRO A 62 -0.58 -5.24 -0.56
C PRO A 62 -0.47 -4.76 -2.01
N VAL A 63 -1.12 -5.48 -2.93
CA VAL A 63 -1.21 -5.13 -4.34
C VAL A 63 -2.32 -4.09 -4.52
N ILE A 64 -2.04 -3.03 -5.27
CA ILE A 64 -3.09 -2.15 -5.81
C ILE A 64 -3.31 -2.59 -7.25
N SER A 65 -4.51 -3.02 -7.59
CA SER A 65 -4.86 -3.39 -8.95
C SER A 65 -6.26 -2.91 -9.32
N VAL A 66 -6.39 -2.41 -10.53
CA VAL A 66 -7.67 -2.10 -11.17
C VAL A 66 -7.81 -3.06 -12.33
N SER A 67 -8.73 -4.02 -12.21
CA SER A 67 -8.91 -5.06 -13.24
C SER A 67 -10.36 -5.55 -13.22
N GLY A 68 -10.96 -5.71 -14.40
CA GLY A 68 -12.33 -6.24 -14.53
C GLY A 68 -13.38 -5.43 -13.78
N GLY A 69 -13.25 -4.10 -13.77
CA GLY A 69 -14.18 -3.21 -13.06
C GLY A 69 -14.06 -3.25 -11.54
N VAL A 70 -12.99 -3.81 -10.97
CA VAL A 70 -12.80 -3.86 -9.51
C VAL A 70 -11.47 -3.23 -9.14
N LEU A 71 -11.52 -2.27 -8.21
CA LEU A 71 -10.35 -1.75 -7.51
C LEU A 71 -10.05 -2.64 -6.31
N ARG A 72 -8.85 -3.22 -6.29
CA ARG A 72 -8.30 -3.97 -5.16
C ARG A 72 -7.15 -3.18 -4.55
N ALA A 73 -7.18 -3.01 -3.23
CA ALA A 73 -6.16 -2.30 -2.49
C ALA A 73 -5.82 -3.07 -1.21
N GLY A 74 -4.81 -3.95 -1.29
CA GLY A 74 -4.45 -4.82 -0.18
C GLY A 74 -5.51 -5.89 0.10
N ARG A 75 -6.20 -5.81 1.24
CA ARG A 75 -7.29 -6.75 1.59
C ARG A 75 -8.68 -6.26 1.17
N ALA A 76 -8.82 -4.97 0.89
CA ALA A 76 -10.08 -4.37 0.47
C ALA A 76 -10.27 -4.49 -1.05
N ARG A 77 -11.52 -4.68 -1.47
CA ARG A 77 -11.96 -4.67 -2.87
C ARG A 77 -13.26 -3.89 -2.99
N ILE A 78 -13.40 -3.11 -4.05
CA ILE A 78 -14.61 -2.33 -4.35
C ILE A 78 -14.83 -2.27 -5.86
N ASP A 79 -16.09 -2.31 -6.28
CA ASP A 79 -16.45 -2.15 -7.68
C ASP A 79 -16.20 -0.69 -8.11
N VAL A 80 -15.64 -0.50 -9.30
CA VAL A 80 -15.38 0.84 -9.85
C VAL A 80 -16.67 1.64 -10.05
N ALA A 81 -17.82 0.96 -10.17
CA ALA A 81 -19.13 1.58 -10.24
C ALA A 81 -19.51 2.37 -8.98
N HIS A 82 -18.93 2.03 -7.82
CA HIS A 82 -19.15 2.71 -6.55
C HIS A 82 -18.10 3.79 -6.25
N LEU A 83 -17.19 4.05 -7.18
CA LEU A 83 -16.17 5.08 -7.02
C LEU A 83 -16.70 6.43 -7.51
N GLY A 84 -16.58 7.43 -6.65
CA GLY A 84 -16.83 8.83 -6.94
C GLY A 84 -15.56 9.54 -7.41
N ALA A 85 -15.35 10.79 -6.97
CA ALA A 85 -14.18 11.58 -7.38
C ALA A 85 -12.84 10.91 -7.00
N VAL A 86 -11.89 10.94 -7.94
CA VAL A 86 -10.53 10.43 -7.76
C VAL A 86 -9.54 11.59 -7.83
N GLU A 87 -8.76 11.77 -6.78
CA GLU A 87 -7.83 12.88 -6.64
C GLU A 87 -6.41 12.37 -6.36
N ALA A 88 -5.46 12.77 -7.22
CA ALA A 88 -4.04 12.52 -7.00
C ALA A 88 -3.50 13.56 -6.01
N LEU A 89 -3.03 13.11 -4.86
CA LEU A 89 -2.50 13.96 -3.80
C LEU A 89 -0.98 14.00 -3.84
N ASP A 90 -0.43 15.21 -3.71
CA ASP A 90 0.99 15.44 -3.51
C ASP A 90 1.44 15.04 -2.09
N ALA A 91 2.71 15.26 -1.78
CA ALA A 91 3.29 14.84 -0.50
C ALA A 91 2.64 15.53 0.72
N ASP A 92 2.31 16.80 0.59
CA ASP A 92 1.78 17.61 1.68
C ASP A 92 0.29 17.34 1.88
N ALA A 93 -0.47 17.27 0.79
CA ALA A 93 -1.89 16.93 0.82
C ALA A 93 -2.11 15.49 1.31
N ALA A 94 -1.29 14.53 0.88
CA ALA A 94 -1.36 13.16 1.38
C ALA A 94 -1.04 13.08 2.88
N ARG A 95 -0.07 13.87 3.37
CA ARG A 95 0.25 13.92 4.80
C ARG A 95 -0.87 14.53 5.62
N ARG A 96 -1.52 15.60 5.14
CA ARG A 96 -2.68 16.20 5.81
C ARG A 96 -3.89 15.26 5.84
N ALA A 97 -4.21 14.64 4.70
CA ALA A 97 -5.28 13.65 4.58
C ALA A 97 -5.05 12.40 5.45
N ALA A 98 -3.78 12.02 5.68
CA ALA A 98 -3.41 10.93 6.58
C ALA A 98 -3.36 11.35 8.07
N GLY A 99 -3.37 12.65 8.35
CA GLY A 99 -3.15 13.22 9.67
C GLY A 99 -4.38 13.99 10.14
N VAL A 100 -4.29 15.32 10.10
CA VAL A 100 -5.29 16.23 10.68
C VAL A 100 -6.66 16.08 10.01
N ASP A 101 -6.68 15.80 8.70
CA ASP A 101 -7.92 15.69 7.92
C ASP A 101 -8.40 14.23 7.77
N ALA A 102 -7.82 13.29 8.54
CA ALA A 102 -8.15 11.89 8.45
C ALA A 102 -9.54 11.61 9.04
N ASP A 103 -10.39 10.94 8.27
CA ASP A 103 -11.67 10.42 8.76
C ASP A 103 -11.45 9.00 9.31
N ALA A 104 -11.91 8.73 10.53
CA ALA A 104 -11.81 7.43 11.16
C ALA A 104 -12.55 6.32 10.39
N ARG A 105 -13.53 6.69 9.56
CA ARG A 105 -14.27 5.76 8.70
C ARG A 105 -13.57 5.49 7.37
N ALA A 106 -12.58 6.29 6.99
CA ALA A 106 -11.90 6.13 5.71
C ALA A 106 -10.97 4.90 5.71
N TYR A 107 -10.90 4.24 4.56
CA TYR A 107 -9.94 3.14 4.39
C TYR A 107 -8.56 3.70 4.02
N LEU A 108 -7.62 3.61 4.94
CA LEU A 108 -6.27 4.14 4.78
C LEU A 108 -5.27 3.02 4.42
N LEU A 109 -4.87 2.93 3.16
CA LEU A 109 -3.75 2.09 2.74
C LEU A 109 -2.48 2.93 2.60
N LEU A 110 -1.99 3.41 3.74
CA LEU A 110 -0.82 4.27 3.81
C LEU A 110 0.49 3.47 3.90
N ARG A 111 1.56 4.02 3.34
CA ARG A 111 2.92 3.47 3.50
C ARG A 111 3.87 4.54 4.02
N PRO A 112 4.61 4.28 5.12
CA PRO A 112 5.49 5.28 5.72
C PRO A 112 6.64 5.72 4.80
N TYR A 113 6.96 4.91 3.79
CA TYR A 113 7.99 5.20 2.78
C TYR A 113 7.43 5.82 1.49
N ARG A 114 6.12 6.12 1.40
CA ARG A 114 5.48 6.79 0.26
C ARG A 114 4.94 8.13 0.71
N LYS A 115 5.36 9.18 0.00
CA LYS A 115 4.90 10.53 0.27
C LYS A 115 3.60 10.85 -0.46
N GLN A 116 3.39 10.29 -1.65
CA GLN A 116 2.21 10.55 -2.48
C GLN A 116 1.11 9.51 -2.25
N ALA A 117 -0.14 9.92 -2.48
CA ALA A 117 -1.32 9.08 -2.36
C ALA A 117 -2.40 9.47 -3.39
N VAL A 118 -3.39 8.60 -3.55
CA VAL A 118 -4.62 8.88 -4.30
C VAL A 118 -5.79 8.77 -3.34
N ARG A 119 -6.63 9.79 -3.30
CA ARG A 119 -7.92 9.76 -2.61
C ARG A 119 -9.00 9.34 -3.59
N VAL A 120 -9.77 8.33 -3.21
CA VAL A 120 -10.88 7.80 -4.01
C VAL A 120 -12.13 7.91 -3.17
N GLN A 121 -13.09 8.74 -3.56
CA GLN A 121 -14.37 8.82 -2.87
C GLN A 121 -15.18 7.55 -3.11
N ILE A 122 -15.90 7.10 -2.08
CA ILE A 122 -16.81 5.96 -2.18
C ILE A 122 -18.23 6.49 -2.12
N GLU A 123 -19.03 6.13 -3.13
CA GLU A 123 -20.43 6.54 -3.27
C GLU A 123 -21.38 5.35 -3.09
N ASP A 124 -20.91 4.24 -2.51
CA ASP A 124 -21.77 3.11 -2.18
C ASP A 124 -22.69 3.46 -0.98
N PRO A 125 -24.03 3.52 -1.16
CA PRO A 125 -24.95 3.82 -0.07
C PRO A 125 -24.95 2.75 1.03
N ALA A 126 -24.45 1.54 0.75
CA ALA A 126 -24.34 0.46 1.73
C ALA A 126 -23.00 0.47 2.50
N ASP A 127 -22.00 1.23 2.04
CA ASP A 127 -20.68 1.31 2.69
C ASP A 127 -20.56 2.63 3.49
N PRO A 128 -20.37 2.58 4.82
CA PRO A 128 -20.14 3.79 5.63
C PRO A 128 -18.76 4.44 5.39
N THR A 129 -17.89 3.83 4.59
CA THR A 129 -16.55 4.33 4.27
C THR A 129 -16.65 5.50 3.28
N PRO A 130 -16.30 6.74 3.65
CA PRO A 130 -16.50 7.90 2.77
C PRO A 130 -15.48 7.99 1.63
N TYR A 131 -14.25 7.52 1.87
CA TYR A 131 -13.19 7.52 0.88
C TYR A 131 -12.09 6.51 1.23
N TRP A 132 -11.31 6.13 0.22
CA TRP A 132 -10.08 5.38 0.36
C TRP A 132 -8.88 6.30 0.11
N LEU A 133 -7.84 6.19 0.93
CA LEU A 133 -6.58 6.89 0.75
C LEU A 133 -5.46 5.88 0.48
N LEU A 134 -4.96 5.86 -0.75
CA LEU A 134 -4.06 4.82 -1.25
C LEU A 134 -2.68 5.39 -1.56
N SER A 135 -1.64 5.00 -0.81
CA SER A 135 -0.27 5.37 -1.15
C SER A 135 0.21 4.66 -2.42
N THR A 136 0.70 5.42 -3.41
CA THR A 136 1.18 4.90 -4.70
C THR A 136 2.44 5.65 -5.16
N ARG A 137 3.26 5.01 -6.01
CA ARG A 137 4.40 5.66 -6.68
C ARG A 137 3.98 6.58 -7.82
N ARG A 138 2.80 6.34 -8.39
CA ARG A 138 2.34 6.96 -9.63
C ARG A 138 0.89 7.40 -9.44
N PRO A 139 0.67 8.44 -8.60
CA PRO A 139 -0.69 8.86 -8.24
C PRO A 139 -1.50 9.31 -9.46
N THR A 140 -0.85 9.92 -10.45
CA THR A 140 -1.49 10.34 -11.71
C THR A 140 -1.90 9.15 -12.57
N GLU A 141 -1.06 8.12 -12.72
CA GLU A 141 -1.39 6.91 -13.49
C GLU A 141 -2.53 6.12 -12.83
N LEU A 142 -2.50 5.96 -11.50
CA LEU A 142 -3.57 5.29 -10.77
C LEU A 142 -4.88 6.07 -10.86
N ALA A 143 -4.84 7.41 -10.72
CA ALA A 143 -6.02 8.25 -10.87
C ALA A 143 -6.60 8.12 -12.29
N ALA A 144 -5.77 8.20 -13.33
CA ALA A 144 -6.21 8.05 -14.71
C ALA A 144 -6.82 6.67 -14.99
N ALA A 145 -6.22 5.59 -14.47
CA ALA A 145 -6.77 4.24 -14.62
C ALA A 145 -8.13 4.09 -13.92
N LEU A 146 -8.31 4.69 -12.75
CA LEU A 146 -9.60 4.68 -12.04
C LEU A 146 -10.65 5.52 -12.76
N SER A 147 -10.25 6.68 -13.30
CA SER A 147 -11.12 7.52 -14.12
C SER A 147 -11.54 6.83 -15.41
N ALA A 148 -10.65 6.08 -16.05
CA ALA A 148 -10.96 5.32 -17.26
C ALA A 148 -11.86 4.10 -16.96
N ALA A 149 -11.68 3.46 -15.80
CA ALA A 149 -12.46 2.30 -15.41
C ALA A 149 -13.86 2.63 -14.90
N SER A 150 -14.06 3.81 -14.31
CA SER A 150 -15.35 4.22 -13.76
C SER A 150 -16.06 5.23 -14.67
N PRO A 151 -17.29 4.93 -15.13
CA PRO A 151 -18.06 5.83 -15.99
C PRO A 151 -18.51 7.14 -15.31
N ARG A 152 -18.26 7.31 -14.00
CA ARG A 152 -18.75 8.44 -13.18
C ARG A 152 -17.64 9.37 -12.66
N VAL A 153 -16.38 8.99 -12.77
CA VAL A 153 -15.26 9.78 -12.24
C VAL A 153 -15.07 11.04 -13.10
N SER A 154 -15.44 12.19 -12.55
CA SER A 154 -15.14 13.48 -13.18
C SER A 154 -13.63 13.78 -13.10
N PRO A 155 -13.02 14.39 -14.13
CA PRO A 155 -11.60 14.73 -14.13
C PRO A 155 -11.24 15.68 -12.99
N PRO A 156 -9.98 15.66 -12.50
CA PRO A 156 -9.54 16.48 -11.39
C PRO A 156 -9.78 17.96 -11.67
N ARG A 157 -10.51 18.62 -10.76
CA ARG A 157 -10.77 20.06 -10.83
C ARG A 157 -9.44 20.78 -10.50
N PRO A 158 -8.92 21.68 -11.35
CA PRO A 158 -7.68 22.38 -11.06
C PRO A 158 -7.83 23.17 -9.76
N SER A 159 -6.92 22.94 -8.81
CA SER A 159 -6.81 23.75 -7.61
C SER A 159 -6.32 25.14 -8.02
N ASN A 160 -7.24 26.11 -8.11
CA ASN A 160 -6.87 27.53 -8.23
C ASN A 160 -6.15 27.95 -6.95
N GLY A 161 -4.84 28.13 -7.04
CA GLY A 161 -4.02 28.90 -6.11
C GLY A 161 -3.60 30.20 -6.77
#